data_AF-A0A0M2VH91-F1
#
_entry.id   AF-A0A0M2VH91-F1
#
_cell.length_a   1.000
_cell.length_b   1.000
_cell.length_c   1.000
_cell.angle_alpha   90.00
_cell.angle_beta   90.00
_cell.angle_gamma   90.00
#
_symmetry.space_group_name_H-M   'P 1'
#
loop_
_entity.id
_entity.type
_entity.pdbx_description
1 polymer ?
#
loop_
_entity_poly.entity_id
_entity_poly.type
_entity_poly.pdbx_seq_one_letter_code
_entity_poly.pdbx_strand_id
1 'polypeptide(L)'
;MNEQHCLQKIRNLGVRLQELELVTLEPGKSYTATALNFLFADYGIPRPAGTPLDHTLRTLGEAIVANRNVRFSRLDPDSVIDFFCRFYRVH
;
A
#
# COMPACT_ATOMS: atom_id res chain seq x y z
N MET A 1 -7.28 14.11 2.36
CA MET A 1 -7.33 12.75 1.80
C MET A 1 -8.80 12.33 1.64
N ASN A 2 -9.20 11.82 0.47
CA ASN A 2 -10.50 11.19 0.28
C ASN A 2 -10.36 9.69 0.56
N GLU A 3 -10.82 9.24 1.74
CA GLU A 3 -10.60 7.88 2.21
C GLU A 3 -11.23 6.82 1.31
N GLN A 4 -12.44 7.08 0.78
CA GLN A 4 -13.12 6.14 -0.12
C GLN A 4 -12.35 5.95 -1.43
N HIS A 5 -11.86 7.05 -2.01
CA HIS A 5 -11.03 7.00 -3.21
C HIS A 5 -9.71 6.24 -2.95
N CYS A 6 -9.08 6.50 -1.81
CA CYS A 6 -7.85 5.82 -1.41
C CYS A 6 -8.07 4.31 -1.26
N LEU A 7 -9.14 3.90 -0.58
CA LEU A 7 -9.51 2.48 -0.42
C LEU A 7 -9.78 1.81 -1.76
N GLN A 8 -10.40 2.52 -2.71
CA GLN A 8 -10.62 2.01 -4.07
C GLN A 8 -9.29 1.81 -4.82
N LYS A 9 -8.36 2.77 -4.76
CA LYS A 9 -7.02 2.61 -5.34
C LYS A 9 -6.26 1.42 -4.74
N ILE A 10 -6.29 1.26 -3.41
CA ILE A 10 -5.64 0.12 -2.73
C ILE A 10 -6.32 -1.21 -3.11
N ARG A 11 -7.64 -1.22 -3.27
CA ARG A 11 -8.36 -2.39 -3.78
C ARG A 11 -7.89 -2.77 -5.18
N ASN A 12 -7.82 -1.81 -6.10
CA ASN A 12 -7.36 -2.05 -7.47
C ASN A 12 -5.91 -2.53 -7.49
N LEU A 13 -5.07 -1.97 -6.62
CA LEU A 13 -3.71 -2.47 -6.40
C LEU A 13 -3.74 -3.94 -5.94
N GLY A 14 -4.59 -4.31 -4.98
CA GLY A 14 -4.73 -5.70 -4.54
C GLY A 14 -5.14 -6.66 -5.65
N VAL A 15 -6.08 -6.25 -6.51
CA VAL A 15 -6.44 -7.03 -7.71
C VAL A 15 -5.22 -7.21 -8.60
N ARG A 16 -4.49 -6.12 -8.87
CA ARG A 16 -3.31 -6.15 -9.73
C ARG A 16 -2.20 -7.03 -9.17
N LEU A 17 -1.96 -7.00 -7.87
CA LEU A 17 -0.99 -7.87 -7.21
C LEU A 17 -1.35 -9.35 -7.37
N GLN A 18 -2.65 -9.68 -7.34
CA GLN A 18 -3.11 -11.04 -7.61
C GLN A 18 -2.93 -11.44 -9.08
N GLU A 19 -3.22 -10.54 -10.03
CA GLU A 19 -2.97 -10.79 -11.46
C GLU A 19 -1.49 -11.01 -11.77
N LEU A 20 -0.59 -10.39 -11.00
CA LEU A 20 0.85 -10.57 -11.07
C LEU A 20 1.34 -11.79 -10.28
N GLU A 21 0.43 -12.56 -9.68
CA GLU A 21 0.72 -13.75 -8.86
C GLU A 21 1.63 -13.46 -7.65
N LEU A 22 1.69 -12.19 -7.21
CA LEU A 22 2.45 -11.76 -6.04
C LEU A 22 1.71 -12.02 -4.73
N VAL A 23 0.38 -12.11 -4.80
CA VAL A 23 -0.50 -12.44 -3.67
C VAL A 23 -1.57 -13.43 -4.11
N THR A 24 -2.02 -14.24 -3.18
CA THR A 24 -3.21 -15.08 -3.34
C THR A 24 -4.30 -14.54 -2.43
N LEU A 25 -5.47 -14.22 -2.99
CA LEU A 25 -6.60 -13.80 -2.17
C LEU A 25 -7.25 -15.02 -1.51
N GLU A 26 -7.14 -15.08 -0.19
CA GLU A 26 -7.83 -16.10 0.60
C GLU A 26 -9.35 -15.82 0.65
N PRO A 27 -10.19 -16.88 0.71
CA PRO A 27 -11.63 -16.73 0.88
C PRO A 27 -11.97 -15.86 2.10
N GLY A 28 -12.80 -14.84 1.91
CA GLY A 28 -13.23 -13.93 2.97
C GLY A 28 -12.25 -12.81 3.31
N LYS A 29 -11.08 -12.72 2.65
CA LYS A 29 -10.20 -11.54 2.74
C LYS A 29 -10.58 -10.51 1.70
N SER A 30 -10.34 -9.24 2.00
CA SER A 30 -10.50 -8.15 1.03
C SER A 30 -9.18 -7.91 0.28
N TYR A 31 -9.29 -7.51 -0.99
CA TYR A 31 -8.13 -7.08 -1.78
C TYR A 31 -7.38 -5.93 -1.11
N THR A 32 -8.09 -5.00 -0.46
CA THR A 32 -7.47 -3.89 0.26
C THR A 32 -6.56 -4.39 1.39
N ALA A 33 -7.06 -5.30 2.23
CA ALA A 33 -6.28 -5.84 3.34
C ALA A 33 -5.08 -6.67 2.84
N THR A 34 -5.30 -7.46 1.79
CA THR A 34 -4.27 -8.29 1.16
C THR A 34 -3.15 -7.43 0.57
N ALA A 35 -3.49 -6.37 -0.17
CA ALA A 35 -2.52 -5.43 -0.72
C ALA A 35 -1.67 -4.78 0.38
N LEU A 36 -2.32 -4.25 1.42
CA LEU A 36 -1.59 -3.64 2.54
C LEU A 36 -0.66 -4.64 3.22
N ASN A 37 -1.13 -5.85 3.52
CA ASN A 37 -0.29 -6.87 4.15
C ASN A 37 0.94 -7.20 3.29
N PHE A 38 0.76 -7.36 1.99
CA PHE A 38 1.84 -7.60 1.05
C PHE A 38 2.85 -6.44 1.04
N LEU A 39 2.39 -5.20 0.91
CA LEU A 39 3.28 -4.04 0.88
C LEU A 39 4.09 -3.89 2.17
N PHE A 40 3.48 -4.14 3.33
CA PHE A 40 4.22 -4.11 4.60
C PHE A 40 5.25 -5.24 4.69
N ALA A 41 4.90 -6.44 4.24
CA ALA A 41 5.82 -7.59 4.20
C ALA A 41 6.99 -7.37 3.24
N ASP A 42 6.74 -6.79 2.05
CA ASP A 42 7.75 -6.46 1.04
C ASP A 42 8.81 -5.47 1.57
N TYR A 43 8.38 -4.52 2.42
CA TYR A 43 9.27 -3.57 3.09
C TYR A 43 9.82 -4.06 4.43
N GLY A 44 9.50 -5.30 4.84
CA GLY A 44 9.99 -5.90 6.09
C GLY A 44 9.51 -5.21 7.36
N ILE A 45 8.38 -4.49 7.32
CA ILE A 45 7.83 -3.74 8.45
C ILE A 45 6.49 -4.31 8.92
N PRO A 46 6.19 -4.29 10.23
CA PRO A 46 4.91 -4.76 10.73
C PRO A 46 3.79 -3.78 10.36
N ARG A 47 2.66 -4.33 9.87
CA ARG A 47 1.46 -3.53 9.63
C ARG A 47 0.87 -3.06 10.96
N PRO A 48 0.64 -1.75 11.17
CA PRO A 48 -0.02 -1.28 12.37
C PRO A 48 -1.49 -1.72 12.38
N ALA A 49 -1.93 -2.23 13.53
CA ALA A 49 -3.30 -2.69 13.74
C ALA A 49 -4.11 -1.64 14.51
N GLY A 50 -5.38 -1.47 14.15
CA GLY A 50 -6.29 -0.52 14.82
C GLY A 50 -5.99 0.96 14.54
N THR A 51 -5.07 1.26 13.62
CA THR A 51 -4.75 2.64 13.23
C THR A 51 -5.56 3.08 12.01
N PRO A 52 -5.85 4.39 11.88
CA PRO A 52 -6.49 4.92 10.68
C PRO A 52 -5.66 4.67 9.43
N LEU A 53 -6.33 4.70 8.27
CA LEU A 53 -5.68 4.45 6.97
C LEU A 53 -4.56 5.44 6.70
N ASP A 54 -4.78 6.74 6.98
CA ASP A 54 -3.78 7.79 6.84
C ASP A 54 -2.45 7.42 7.53
N HIS A 55 -2.53 7.01 8.81
CA HIS A 55 -1.35 6.65 9.58
C HIS A 55 -0.66 5.40 9.01
N THR A 56 -1.45 4.39 8.63
CA THR A 56 -0.96 3.16 8.00
C THR A 56 -0.17 3.47 6.72
N LEU A 57 -0.65 4.39 5.89
CA LEU A 57 0.01 4.78 4.65
C LEU A 57 1.24 5.64 4.88
N ARG A 58 1.24 6.51 5.89
CA ARG A 58 2.45 7.25 6.29
C ARG A 58 3.58 6.32 6.72
N THR A 59 3.28 5.25 7.47
CA THR A 59 4.28 4.26 7.84
C THR A 59 4.93 3.60 6.61
N LEU A 60 4.14 3.24 5.60
CA LEU A 60 4.68 2.77 4.31
C LEU A 60 5.51 3.86 3.62
N GLY A 61 5.05 5.10 3.65
CA GLY A 61 5.79 6.25 3.11
C GLY A 61 7.18 6.41 3.73
N GLU A 62 7.28 6.30 5.05
CA GLU A 62 8.55 6.35 5.77
C GLU A 62 9.48 5.19 5.37
N ALA A 63 8.93 3.98 5.22
CA ALA A 63 9.70 2.83 4.74
C ALA A 63 10.19 2.99 3.29
N ILE A 64 9.38 3.56 2.39
CA ILE A 64 9.79 3.87 1.00
C ILE A 64 10.97 4.83 0.99
N VAL A 65 10.89 5.92 1.77
CA VAL A 65 11.95 6.93 1.86
C VAL A 65 13.23 6.32 2.41
N ALA A 66 13.13 5.52 3.47
CA ALA A 66 14.28 4.85 4.07
C ALA A 66 14.94 3.84 3.11
N ASN A 67 14.15 3.01 2.43
CA ASN A 67 14.66 1.97 1.53
C ASN A 67 15.35 2.55 0.28
N ARG A 68 14.81 3.64 -0.29
CA ARG A 68 15.34 4.24 -1.52
C ARG A 68 16.46 5.28 -1.28
N ASN A 69 16.85 5.53 -0.03
CA ASN A 69 17.87 6.52 0.36
C ASN A 69 17.66 7.91 -0.29
N VAL A 70 16.40 8.29 -0.50
CA VAL A 70 16.03 9.56 -1.14
C VAL A 70 15.82 10.61 -0.07
N ARG A 71 16.39 11.80 -0.26
CA ARG A 71 16.23 12.98 0.62
C ARG A 71 14.86 13.66 0.46
N PHE A 72 13.78 12.90 0.30
CA PHE A 72 12.44 13.50 0.25
C PHE A 72 11.93 13.81 1.66
N SER A 73 11.26 14.95 1.79
CA SER A 73 10.32 15.20 2.89
C SER A 73 9.21 14.15 2.83
N ARG A 74 8.75 13.68 4.01
CA ARG A 74 7.67 12.67 4.18
C ARG A 74 6.66 12.62 3.04
N LEU A 75 6.38 11.42 2.54
CA LEU A 75 5.34 11.21 1.53
C LEU A 75 3.94 11.34 2.16
N ASP A 76 3.07 12.11 1.52
CA ASP A 76 1.63 12.13 1.84
C ASP A 76 0.98 10.78 1.48
N PRO A 77 -0.03 10.31 2.23
CA PRO A 77 -0.74 9.06 1.95
C PRO A 77 -1.18 8.84 0.50
N ASP A 78 -1.68 9.88 -0.19
CA ASP A 78 -2.13 9.73 -1.58
C ASP A 78 -0.93 9.46 -2.51
N SER A 79 0.20 10.14 -2.25
CA SER A 79 1.45 9.93 -2.98
C SER A 79 2.04 8.53 -2.76
N VAL A 80 1.88 7.97 -1.55
CA VAL A 80 2.29 6.58 -1.26
C VAL A 80 1.49 5.59 -2.11
N ILE A 81 0.18 5.80 -2.24
CA ILE A 81 -0.64 4.93 -3.08
C ILE A 81 -0.34 5.10 -4.56
N ASP A 82 -0.23 6.33 -5.05
CA ASP A 82 0.14 6.57 -6.46
C ASP A 82 1.50 5.98 -6.80
N PHE A 83 2.45 6.03 -5.86
CA PHE A 83 3.74 5.38 -6.02
C PHE A 83 3.58 3.88 -6.28
N PHE A 84 2.82 3.16 -5.46
CA PHE A 84 2.61 1.72 -5.65
C PHE A 84 1.76 1.40 -6.87
N CYS A 85 0.72 2.19 -7.16
CA CYS A 85 -0.08 2.06 -8.37
C CYS A 85 0.81 2.17 -9.61
N ARG A 86 1.75 3.13 -9.66
CA ARG A 86 2.71 3.25 -10.76
C ARG A 86 3.70 2.09 -10.78
N PHE A 87 4.24 1.71 -9.63
CA PHE A 87 5.23 0.62 -9.53
C PHE A 87 4.67 -0.71 -10.04
N TYR A 88 3.43 -1.03 -9.68
CA TYR A 88 2.74 -2.26 -10.10
C TYR A 88 1.87 -2.10 -11.37
N ARG A 89 1.93 -0.93 -12.02
CA ARG A 89 1.22 -0.61 -13.28
C ARG A 89 -0.31 -0.79 -13.17
N VAL A 90 -0.88 -0.36 -12.05
CA VAL A 90 -2.33 -0.25 -11.84
C VAL A 90 -2.85 0.93 -12.67
N HIS A 91 -3.91 0.71 -13.44
CA HIS A 91 -4.55 1.72 -14.31
C HIS A 91 -5.75 2.37 -13.61
#